data_AF-A0A847HN12-F1
#
_entry.id   AF-A0A847HN12-F1
#
_cell.length_a   1.000
_cell.length_b   1.000
_cell.length_c   1.000
_cell.angle_alpha   90.00
_cell.angle_beta   90.00
_cell.angle_gamma   90.00
#
_symmetry.space_group_name_H-M   'P 1'
#
loop_
_entity.id
_entity.type
_entity.pdbx_description
1 polymer ?
#
loop_
_entity_poly.entity_id
_entity_poly.type
_entity_poly.pdbx_seq_one_letter_code
_entity_poly.pdbx_strand_id
1 'polypeptide(L)'
;MSWVTKFIKMFGSMSCFTAPLVQLASDCESDQMKKDIDKLLDPITNLHPDIKSLSEELYNQLVEVDEKLLLMNDDFFHKYLRPLSLLEAEGAIKFRRNMNKSIPQGLFLIDTGFVLYLCRLFADNKAMQALFDKIENCKSGEWLCRDKLKEELNLPSFVIEQVFSLYANKGYGLLSGPVDRVRYMSKT
;
A
#
# COMPACT_ATOMS: atom_id res chain seq x y z
N MET A 1 -12.89 10.16 -11.09
CA MET A 1 -12.11 10.32 -9.84
C MET A 1 -10.86 9.46 -9.93
N SER A 2 -9.68 10.01 -9.65
CA SER A 2 -8.44 9.21 -9.59
C SER A 2 -8.55 8.16 -8.49
N TRP A 3 -8.00 6.96 -8.67
CA TRP A 3 -7.96 5.93 -7.62
C TRP A 3 -7.36 6.44 -6.30
N VAL A 4 -6.46 7.43 -6.37
CA VAL A 4 -5.88 8.11 -5.20
C VAL A 4 -6.94 8.80 -4.36
N THR A 5 -7.89 9.49 -4.99
CA THR A 5 -8.99 10.14 -4.26
C THR A 5 -9.95 9.12 -3.66
N LYS A 6 -10.15 7.99 -4.37
CA LYS A 6 -10.98 6.88 -3.88
C LYS A 6 -10.33 6.27 -2.63
N PHE A 7 -9.02 6.00 -2.70
CA PHE A 7 -8.20 5.55 -1.58
C PHE A 7 -8.28 6.50 -0.38
N ILE A 8 -8.04 7.80 -0.59
CA ILE A 8 -8.09 8.82 0.47
C ILE A 8 -9.46 8.81 1.16
N LYS A 9 -10.56 8.82 0.38
CA LYS A 9 -11.92 8.77 0.92
C LYS A 9 -12.21 7.48 1.68
N MET A 10 -11.72 6.34 1.19
CA MET A 10 -11.90 5.04 1.86
C MET A 10 -11.12 4.96 3.16
N PHE A 11 -9.89 5.44 3.19
CA PHE A 11 -9.03 5.31 4.36
C PHE A 11 -9.47 6.18 5.53
N GLY A 12 -9.94 7.41 5.29
CA GLY A 12 -10.38 8.26 6.39
C GLY A 12 -9.24 8.57 7.40
N SER A 13 -9.60 9.21 8.51
CA SER A 13 -8.71 9.56 9.63
C SER A 13 -8.05 8.38 10.37
N MET A 14 -8.11 7.16 9.82
CA MET A 14 -7.73 5.92 10.50
C MET A 14 -6.25 5.56 10.40
N SER A 15 -5.48 6.18 9.50
CA SER A 15 -4.03 6.03 9.46
C SER A 15 -3.34 7.39 9.55
N CYS A 16 -2.21 7.46 10.26
CA CYS A 16 -1.37 8.66 10.33
C CYS A 16 -0.91 9.13 8.93
N PHE A 17 -0.90 8.21 7.95
CA PHE A 17 -0.52 8.46 6.57
C PHE A 17 -1.67 9.04 5.72
N THR A 18 -2.92 8.78 6.09
CA THR A 18 -4.10 9.20 5.31
C THR A 18 -4.95 10.25 5.99
N ALA A 19 -4.82 10.44 7.30
CA ALA A 19 -5.62 11.40 8.06
C ALA A 19 -5.46 12.85 7.57
N PRO A 20 -4.24 13.35 7.25
CA PRO A 20 -4.09 14.68 6.64
C PRO A 20 -4.77 14.78 5.27
N LEU A 21 -4.82 13.69 4.50
CA LEU A 21 -5.38 13.66 3.15
C LEU A 21 -6.91 13.74 3.15
N VAL A 22 -7.56 13.18 4.17
CA VAL A 22 -9.03 13.11 4.26
C VAL A 22 -9.62 14.46 4.57
N GLN A 23 -8.98 15.23 5.44
CA GLN A 23 -9.39 16.60 5.77
C GLN A 23 -9.26 17.54 4.56
N LEU A 24 -8.32 17.29 3.66
CA LEU A 24 -8.18 18.04 2.41
C LEU A 24 -9.18 17.58 1.35
N ALA A 25 -9.50 16.28 1.32
CA ALA A 25 -10.48 15.72 0.39
C ALA A 25 -11.93 16.14 0.72
N SER A 26 -12.23 16.50 1.97
CA SER A 26 -13.50 17.11 2.36
C SER A 26 -13.61 18.58 1.97
N ASP A 27 -12.48 19.27 1.80
CA ASP A 27 -12.45 20.73 1.67
C ASP A 27 -12.51 21.25 0.23
N CYS A 28 -12.16 20.49 -0.84
CA CYS A 28 -12.05 21.07 -2.20
C CYS A 28 -12.09 20.09 -3.41
N GLU A 29 -12.72 20.53 -4.51
CA GLU A 29 -12.94 19.81 -5.80
C GLU A 29 -12.02 20.24 -6.98
N SER A 30 -10.97 21.06 -6.80
CA SER A 30 -10.29 21.77 -7.92
C SER A 30 -8.87 21.27 -8.30
N ASP A 31 -8.41 21.65 -9.51
CA ASP A 31 -7.11 21.29 -10.14
C ASP A 31 -5.84 21.66 -9.33
N GLN A 32 -5.98 22.47 -8.28
CA GLN A 32 -4.92 22.70 -7.29
C GLN A 32 -4.55 21.40 -6.52
N MET A 33 -5.47 20.42 -6.51
CA MET A 33 -5.37 19.08 -5.89
C MET A 33 -4.04 18.38 -6.11
N LYS A 34 -3.48 18.38 -7.32
CA LYS A 34 -2.28 17.58 -7.60
C LYS A 34 -1.08 18.08 -6.81
N LYS A 35 -0.91 19.41 -6.73
CA LYS A 35 0.26 20.05 -6.11
C LYS A 35 0.23 19.99 -4.58
N ASP A 36 -0.96 20.09 -3.98
CA ASP A 36 -1.10 20.10 -2.52
C ASP A 36 -1.20 18.68 -1.95
N ILE A 37 -1.79 17.73 -2.68
CA ILE A 37 -1.68 16.29 -2.36
C ILE A 37 -0.21 15.84 -2.44
N ASP A 38 0.56 16.28 -3.44
CA ASP A 38 1.99 15.89 -3.54
C ASP A 38 2.83 16.45 -2.35
N LYS A 39 2.50 17.64 -1.82
CA LYS A 39 3.17 18.21 -0.62
C LYS A 39 2.76 17.54 0.69
N LEU A 40 1.53 17.05 0.79
CA LEU A 40 0.92 16.50 2.02
C LEU A 40 0.88 14.96 2.05
N LEU A 41 1.23 14.31 0.93
CA LEU A 41 1.70 12.92 0.86
C LEU A 41 3.18 12.79 1.17
N ASP A 42 3.89 13.91 1.29
CA ASP A 42 5.30 13.98 1.70
C ASP A 42 5.57 14.13 3.22
N PRO A 43 4.67 13.88 4.20
CA PRO A 43 5.07 13.92 5.60
C PRO A 43 6.06 12.79 5.89
N ILE A 44 6.00 11.68 5.15
CA ILE A 44 6.99 10.60 5.25
C ILE A 44 8.35 11.07 4.70
N THR A 45 8.39 11.73 3.54
CA THR A 45 9.64 12.30 3.00
C THR A 45 10.21 13.40 3.92
N ASN A 46 9.35 14.09 4.68
CA ASN A 46 9.78 15.03 5.72
C ASN A 46 10.27 14.35 7.01
N LEU A 47 9.97 13.05 7.26
CA LEU A 47 10.48 12.32 8.43
C LEU A 47 12.00 12.08 8.34
N HIS A 48 12.53 11.84 7.13
CA HIS A 48 13.94 11.60 6.89
C HIS A 48 14.30 11.77 5.41
N PRO A 49 15.43 12.42 5.06
CA PRO A 49 15.83 12.65 3.66
C PRO A 49 15.95 11.36 2.83
N ASP A 50 16.32 10.25 3.46
CA ASP A 50 16.53 8.96 2.79
C ASP A 50 15.24 8.15 2.54
N ILE A 51 14.08 8.63 3.00
CA ILE A 51 12.81 7.87 2.90
C ILE A 51 12.36 7.66 1.46
N LYS A 52 12.62 8.62 0.58
CA LYS A 52 12.26 8.46 -0.84
C LYS A 52 13.04 7.31 -1.47
N SER A 53 14.35 7.26 -1.26
CA SER A 53 15.21 6.18 -1.75
C SER A 53 14.88 4.84 -1.08
N LEU A 54 14.58 4.86 0.22
CA LEU A 54 14.08 3.68 0.93
C LEU A 54 12.78 3.15 0.31
N SER A 55 11.83 4.04 0.03
CA SER A 55 10.52 3.69 -0.52
C SER A 55 10.64 3.06 -1.90
N GLU A 56 11.58 3.55 -2.72
CA GLU A 56 11.91 2.98 -4.02
C GLU A 56 12.48 1.56 -3.87
N GLU A 57 13.47 1.37 -2.99
CA GLU A 57 14.07 0.06 -2.73
C GLU A 57 13.04 -0.94 -2.16
N LEU A 58 12.15 -0.49 -1.28
CA LEU A 58 11.04 -1.29 -0.75
C LEU A 58 10.04 -1.71 -1.84
N TYR A 59 9.68 -0.78 -2.74
CA TYR A 59 8.75 -1.08 -3.83
C TYR A 59 9.36 -2.04 -4.85
N ASN A 60 10.63 -1.85 -5.22
CA ASN A 60 11.32 -2.74 -6.15
C ASN A 60 11.40 -4.17 -5.60
N GLN A 61 11.73 -4.31 -4.31
CA GLN A 61 11.74 -5.61 -3.65
C GLN A 61 10.35 -6.24 -3.54
N LEU A 62 9.31 -5.42 -3.34
CA LEU A 62 7.93 -5.90 -3.37
C LEU A 62 7.54 -6.45 -4.75
N VAL A 63 7.97 -5.81 -5.83
CA VAL A 63 7.72 -6.27 -7.21
C VAL A 63 8.50 -7.54 -7.52
N GLU A 64 9.75 -7.64 -7.04
CA GLU A 64 10.64 -8.78 -7.29
C GLU A 64 10.20 -10.04 -6.55
N VAL A 65 9.96 -9.94 -5.24
CA VAL A 65 9.62 -11.08 -4.39
C VAL A 65 8.13 -11.42 -4.49
N ASP A 66 7.28 -10.41 -4.67
CA ASP A 66 5.82 -10.52 -4.67
C ASP A 66 5.23 -11.14 -3.39
N GLU A 67 5.93 -11.00 -2.26
CA GLU A 67 5.51 -11.49 -0.95
C GLU A 67 5.46 -10.37 0.08
N LYS A 68 4.72 -10.64 1.16
CA LYS A 68 4.62 -9.74 2.31
C LYS A 68 5.95 -9.57 3.06
N LEU A 69 6.79 -10.61 3.06
CA LEU A 69 8.08 -10.61 3.74
C LEU A 69 9.17 -10.18 2.77
N LEU A 70 9.73 -9.00 2.99
CA LEU A 70 10.87 -8.53 2.23
C LEU A 70 12.15 -8.94 2.95
N LEU A 71 12.93 -9.82 2.31
CA LEU A 71 14.25 -10.22 2.78
C LEU A 71 15.27 -9.25 2.20
N MET A 72 15.99 -8.55 3.08
CA MET A 72 16.95 -7.52 2.70
C MET A 72 18.34 -7.90 3.21
N ASN A 73 19.38 -7.42 2.54
CA ASN A 73 20.75 -7.64 2.98
C ASN A 73 21.11 -6.76 4.19
N ASP A 74 22.19 -7.11 4.88
CA ASP A 74 22.64 -6.38 6.06
C ASP A 74 23.01 -4.92 5.71
N ASP A 75 23.55 -4.68 4.50
CA ASP A 75 23.90 -3.34 4.00
C ASP A 75 22.68 -2.41 3.89
N PHE A 76 21.53 -2.93 3.43
CA PHE A 76 20.27 -2.19 3.40
C PHE A 76 19.85 -1.76 4.80
N PHE A 77 19.91 -2.67 5.76
CA PHE A 77 19.56 -2.36 7.15
C PHE A 77 20.54 -1.38 7.76
N HIS A 78 21.83 -1.45 7.46
CA HIS A 78 22.81 -0.47 7.93
C HIS A 78 22.56 0.93 7.36
N LYS A 79 22.24 1.02 6.06
CA LYS A 79 21.97 2.28 5.36
C LYS A 79 20.66 2.93 5.83
N TYR A 80 19.61 2.14 6.03
CA TYR A 80 18.26 2.64 6.31
C TYR A 80 17.73 2.37 7.72
N LEU A 81 18.59 2.00 8.68
CA LEU A 81 18.15 1.60 10.02
C LEU A 81 17.25 2.65 10.70
N ARG A 82 17.65 3.93 10.62
CA ARG A 82 16.93 5.05 11.22
C ARG A 82 15.55 5.25 10.60
N PRO A 83 15.40 5.47 9.27
CA PRO A 83 14.09 5.62 8.67
C PRO A 83 13.22 4.37 8.81
N LEU A 84 13.80 3.16 8.75
CA LEU A 84 13.05 1.93 9.01
C LEU A 84 12.53 1.83 10.45
N SER A 85 13.31 2.27 11.44
CA SER A 85 12.88 2.27 12.85
C SER A 85 11.74 3.25 13.09
N LEU A 86 11.74 4.40 12.41
CA LEU A 86 10.63 5.35 12.44
C LEU A 86 9.36 4.73 11.82
N LEU A 87 9.50 4.07 10.67
CA LEU A 87 8.38 3.37 10.02
C LEU A 87 7.83 2.21 10.87
N GLU A 88 8.69 1.51 11.63
CA GLU A 88 8.23 0.49 12.59
C GLU A 88 7.46 1.12 13.76
N ALA A 89 7.94 2.25 14.30
CA ALA A 89 7.28 2.96 15.39
C ALA A 89 5.90 3.50 15.00
N GLU A 90 5.74 3.98 13.77
CA GLU A 90 4.47 4.43 13.19
C GLU A 90 3.55 3.25 12.78
N GLY A 91 4.02 2.00 12.91
CA GLY A 91 3.24 0.81 12.57
C GLY A 91 3.11 0.52 11.07
N ALA A 92 3.86 1.23 10.21
CA ALA A 92 3.87 0.98 8.77
C ALA A 92 4.49 -0.38 8.42
N ILE A 93 5.58 -0.72 9.11
CA ILE A 93 6.34 -1.95 8.91
C ILE A 93 6.57 -2.67 10.23
N LYS A 94 7.00 -3.93 10.15
CA LYS A 94 7.46 -4.70 11.31
C LYS A 94 8.70 -5.49 10.97
N PHE A 95 9.74 -5.39 11.79
CA PHE A 95 10.94 -6.18 11.54
C PHE A 95 10.72 -7.66 11.84
N ARG A 96 11.27 -8.50 10.98
CA ARG A 96 11.50 -9.91 11.25
C ARG A 96 12.86 -10.06 11.92
N ARG A 97 12.86 -10.03 13.25
CA ARG A 97 14.06 -10.25 14.06
C ARG A 97 14.23 -11.74 14.33
N ASN A 98 15.47 -12.22 14.25
CA ASN A 98 15.84 -13.53 14.78
C ASN A 98 16.52 -13.29 16.14
N MET A 99 16.16 -14.07 17.17
CA MET A 99 16.64 -13.84 18.56
C MET A 99 18.17 -13.82 18.68
N ASN A 100 18.90 -14.40 17.72
CA ASN A 100 20.35 -14.51 17.73
C ASN A 100 21.10 -13.47 16.87
N LYS A 101 20.41 -12.52 16.23
CA LYS A 101 21.05 -11.48 15.39
C LYS A 101 20.62 -10.08 15.81
N SER A 102 21.60 -9.17 15.88
CA SER A 102 21.34 -7.74 16.15
C SER A 102 20.67 -7.03 14.98
N ILE A 103 20.82 -7.55 13.76
CA ILE A 103 20.24 -7.00 12.53
C ILE A 103 19.00 -7.83 12.16
N PRO A 104 17.86 -7.20 11.81
CA PRO A 104 16.70 -7.89 11.27
C PRO A 104 17.05 -8.71 10.02
N GLN A 105 16.39 -9.86 9.83
CA GLN A 105 16.57 -10.66 8.61
C GLN A 105 15.66 -10.21 7.46
N GLY A 106 14.72 -9.32 7.76
CA GLY A 106 13.69 -8.87 6.84
C GLY A 106 12.68 -7.98 7.52
N LEU A 107 11.68 -7.55 6.77
CA LEU A 107 10.58 -6.73 7.27
C LEU A 107 9.26 -7.13 6.60
N PHE A 108 8.18 -6.92 7.33
CA PHE A 108 6.82 -7.06 6.81
C PHE A 108 6.23 -5.68 6.58
N LEU A 109 5.63 -5.47 5.42
CA LEU A 109 4.72 -4.35 5.20
C LEU A 109 3.39 -4.68 5.87
N ILE A 110 2.95 -3.84 6.81
CA ILE A 110 1.73 -4.09 7.61
C ILE A 110 0.65 -3.08 7.25
N ASP A 111 1.00 -1.81 7.15
CA ASP A 111 0.01 -0.77 6.90
C ASP A 111 -0.37 -0.74 5.42
N THR A 112 -1.64 -1.04 5.16
CA THR A 112 -2.26 -0.95 3.83
C THR A 112 -2.15 0.47 3.26
N GLY A 113 -2.19 1.51 4.11
CA GLY A 113 -2.02 2.91 3.68
C GLY A 113 -0.62 3.18 3.13
N PHE A 114 0.42 2.71 3.82
CA PHE A 114 1.81 2.79 3.40
C PHE A 114 2.07 2.00 2.12
N VAL A 115 1.49 0.81 1.94
CA VAL A 115 1.61 0.05 0.69
C VAL A 115 1.02 0.83 -0.48
N LEU A 116 -0.17 1.40 -0.31
CA LEU A 116 -0.81 2.18 -1.37
C LEU A 116 -0.09 3.52 -1.64
N TYR A 117 0.58 4.08 -0.64
CA TYR A 117 1.52 5.18 -0.82
C TYR A 117 2.71 4.79 -1.72
N LEU A 118 3.34 3.63 -1.47
CA LEU A 118 4.41 3.13 -2.35
C LEU A 118 3.91 2.97 -3.80
N CYS A 119 2.71 2.41 -3.98
CA CYS A 119 2.10 2.27 -5.30
C CYS A 119 1.84 3.63 -5.97
N ARG A 120 1.46 4.66 -5.21
CA ARG A 120 1.28 6.01 -5.77
C ARG A 120 2.56 6.58 -6.36
N LEU A 121 3.69 6.30 -5.71
CA LEU A 121 5.00 6.81 -6.12
C LEU A 121 5.59 6.03 -7.30
N PHE A 122 5.46 4.70 -7.29
CA PHE A 122 6.25 3.84 -8.19
C PHE A 122 5.44 2.86 -9.05
N ALA A 123 4.16 2.59 -8.71
CA ALA A 123 3.34 1.68 -9.52
C ALA A 123 2.79 2.35 -10.79
N ASP A 124 2.44 1.53 -11.77
CA ASP A 124 1.73 2.03 -12.95
C ASP A 124 0.34 2.53 -12.55
N ASN A 125 0.16 3.85 -12.69
CA ASN A 125 -1.09 4.54 -12.39
C ASN A 125 -2.28 4.00 -13.21
N LYS A 126 -2.05 3.52 -14.45
CA LYS A 126 -3.12 2.92 -15.26
C LYS A 126 -3.55 1.58 -14.70
N ALA A 127 -2.59 0.74 -14.32
CA ALA A 127 -2.85 -0.57 -13.71
C ALA A 127 -3.59 -0.41 -12.37
N MET A 128 -3.14 0.52 -11.52
CA MET A 128 -3.80 0.83 -10.26
C MET A 128 -5.22 1.36 -10.48
N GLN A 129 -5.43 2.26 -11.44
CA GLN A 129 -6.78 2.73 -11.79
C GLN A 129 -7.69 1.58 -12.23
N ALA A 130 -7.19 0.70 -13.10
CA ALA A 130 -7.93 -0.46 -13.59
C ALA A 130 -8.27 -1.45 -12.47
N LEU A 131 -7.39 -1.64 -11.48
CA LEU A 131 -7.67 -2.48 -10.31
C LEU A 131 -8.87 -1.96 -9.52
N PHE A 132 -8.87 -0.65 -9.17
CA PHE A 132 -9.98 -0.04 -8.43
C PHE A 132 -11.28 -0.07 -9.24
N ASP A 133 -11.21 0.20 -10.55
CA ASP A 133 -12.39 0.18 -11.41
C ASP A 133 -12.96 -1.24 -11.56
N LYS A 134 -12.13 -2.29 -11.60
CA LYS A 134 -12.60 -3.69 -11.60
C LYS A 134 -13.29 -4.07 -10.29
N ILE A 135 -12.80 -3.60 -9.15
CA ILE A 135 -13.41 -3.87 -7.84
C ILE A 135 -14.75 -3.18 -7.69
N GLU A 136 -14.87 -1.92 -8.11
CA GLU A 136 -16.12 -1.15 -7.99
C GLU A 136 -17.19 -1.58 -8.97
N ASN A 137 -16.81 -2.03 -10.17
CA ASN A 137 -17.74 -2.51 -11.19
C ASN A 137 -17.97 -4.04 -11.11
N CYS A 138 -17.42 -4.70 -10.08
CA CYS A 138 -17.63 -6.11 -9.83
C CYS A 138 -19.10 -6.35 -9.47
N LYS A 139 -19.78 -7.21 -10.23
CA LYS A 139 -21.20 -7.51 -9.97
C LYS A 139 -21.33 -8.28 -8.67
N SER A 140 -22.42 -8.04 -7.94
CA SER A 140 -22.77 -8.84 -6.77
C SER A 140 -22.75 -10.35 -7.10
N GLY A 141 -22.01 -11.12 -6.31
CA GLY A 141 -21.82 -12.56 -6.51
C GLY A 141 -20.66 -12.96 -7.44
N GLU A 142 -20.00 -12.02 -8.11
CA GLU A 142 -18.80 -12.28 -8.91
C GLU A 142 -17.55 -12.29 -8.03
N TRP A 143 -16.66 -13.27 -8.26
CA TRP A 143 -15.40 -13.39 -7.53
C TRP A 143 -14.24 -12.88 -8.38
N LEU A 144 -13.58 -11.84 -7.90
CA LEU A 144 -12.30 -11.38 -8.41
C LEU A 144 -11.18 -12.23 -7.80
N CYS A 145 -10.35 -12.82 -8.65
CA CYS A 145 -9.20 -13.62 -8.24
C CYS A 145 -7.91 -12.81 -8.31
N ARG A 146 -7.12 -12.82 -7.24
CA ARG A 146 -5.83 -12.14 -7.18
C ARG A 146 -4.91 -12.52 -8.34
N ASP A 147 -4.72 -13.82 -8.59
CA ASP A 147 -3.77 -14.30 -9.61
C ASP A 147 -4.14 -13.84 -11.01
N LYS A 148 -5.45 -13.86 -11.33
CA LYS A 148 -5.95 -13.34 -12.60
C LYS A 148 -5.67 -11.84 -12.74
N LEU A 149 -5.93 -11.08 -11.69
CA LEU A 149 -5.67 -9.63 -11.69
C LEU A 149 -4.17 -9.31 -11.76
N LYS A 150 -3.31 -10.13 -11.14
CA LYS A 150 -1.85 -10.02 -11.26
C LYS A 150 -1.43 -10.15 -12.72
N GLU A 151 -1.87 -11.21 -13.39
CA GLU A 151 -1.54 -11.46 -14.80
C GLU A 151 -2.08 -10.35 -15.71
N GLU A 152 -3.31 -9.89 -15.46
CA GLU A 152 -3.97 -8.86 -16.28
C GLU A 152 -3.39 -7.46 -16.10
N LEU A 153 -3.00 -7.09 -14.87
CA LEU A 153 -2.61 -5.72 -14.50
C LEU A 153 -1.11 -5.56 -14.27
N ASN A 154 -0.36 -6.66 -14.24
CA ASN A 154 1.07 -6.69 -13.91
C ASN A 154 1.39 -5.96 -12.59
N LEU A 155 0.54 -6.17 -11.58
CA LEU A 155 0.70 -5.62 -10.23
C LEU A 155 1.08 -6.73 -9.25
N PRO A 156 1.87 -6.43 -8.20
CA PRO A 156 2.18 -7.42 -7.17
C PRO A 156 0.89 -7.98 -6.52
N SER A 157 0.84 -9.29 -6.33
CA SER A 157 -0.15 -10.05 -5.57
C SER A 157 -0.47 -9.36 -4.24
N PHE A 158 0.57 -8.98 -3.49
CA PHE A 158 0.40 -8.36 -2.19
C PHE A 158 -0.34 -7.01 -2.28
N VAL A 159 -0.09 -6.22 -3.32
CA VAL A 159 -0.80 -4.95 -3.56
C VAL A 159 -2.28 -5.21 -3.83
N ILE A 160 -2.60 -6.20 -4.67
CA ILE A 160 -3.98 -6.58 -4.97
C ILE A 160 -4.72 -7.03 -3.70
N GLU A 161 -4.06 -7.82 -2.86
CA GLU A 161 -4.60 -8.25 -1.56
C GLU A 161 -4.84 -7.08 -0.60
N GLN A 162 -3.95 -6.09 -0.57
CA GLN A 162 -4.13 -4.89 0.22
C GLN A 162 -5.38 -4.11 -0.21
N VAL A 163 -5.62 -3.98 -1.53
CA VAL A 163 -6.85 -3.33 -2.03
C VAL A 163 -8.09 -4.16 -1.72
N PHE A 164 -8.06 -5.48 -1.87
CA PHE A 164 -9.19 -6.32 -1.47
C PHE A 164 -9.49 -6.20 0.02
N SER A 165 -8.45 -6.20 0.86
CA SER A 165 -8.56 -6.03 2.31
C SER A 165 -9.16 -4.69 2.68
N LEU A 166 -8.78 -3.62 1.97
CA LEU A 166 -9.37 -2.29 2.13
C LEU A 166 -10.90 -2.32 1.94
N TYR A 167 -11.37 -2.84 0.80
CA TYR A 167 -12.81 -2.87 0.51
C TYR A 167 -13.58 -3.80 1.46
N ALA A 168 -13.01 -4.96 1.78
CA ALA A 168 -13.63 -5.90 2.72
C ALA A 168 -13.73 -5.31 4.15
N ASN A 169 -12.68 -4.65 4.64
CA ASN A 169 -12.66 -4.02 5.97
C ASN A 169 -13.66 -2.86 6.08
N LYS A 170 -13.97 -2.19 4.97
CA LYS A 170 -15.02 -1.15 4.90
C LYS A 170 -16.43 -1.73 4.74
N GLY A 171 -16.55 -3.04 4.62
CA GLY A 171 -17.82 -3.75 4.53
C GLY A 171 -18.40 -3.87 3.12
N TYR A 172 -17.71 -3.40 2.09
CA TYR A 172 -18.18 -3.42 0.68
C TYR A 172 -18.12 -4.81 0.04
N GLY A 173 -17.41 -5.76 0.64
CA GLY A 173 -17.23 -7.08 0.08
C GLY A 173 -16.88 -8.16 1.09
N LEU A 174 -16.58 -9.35 0.58
CA LEU A 174 -16.06 -10.48 1.34
C LEU A 174 -14.73 -10.92 0.74
N LEU A 175 -13.75 -11.17 1.60
CA LEU A 175 -12.51 -11.83 1.27
C LEU A 175 -12.65 -13.34 1.54
N SER A 176 -12.14 -14.15 0.63
CA SER A 176 -12.13 -15.62 0.75
C SER A 176 -10.83 -16.19 0.24
N GLY A 177 -10.29 -17.17 0.98
CA GLY A 177 -9.17 -18.00 0.54
C GLY A 177 -7.97 -18.01 1.50
N PRO A 178 -7.14 -19.07 1.43
CA PRO A 178 -5.80 -19.03 2.01
C PRO A 178 -4.90 -18.03 1.26
N VAL A 179 -3.74 -17.73 1.84
CA VAL A 179 -2.75 -16.75 1.33
C VAL A 179 -2.34 -16.99 -0.13
N ASP A 180 -2.56 -18.18 -0.69
CA ASP A 180 -2.23 -18.55 -2.06
C ASP A 180 -3.39 -18.40 -3.06
N ARG A 181 -4.65 -18.21 -2.61
CA ARG A 181 -5.83 -18.11 -3.48
C ARG A 181 -6.82 -17.06 -2.98
N VAL A 182 -6.30 -15.86 -2.69
CA VAL A 182 -7.11 -14.76 -2.20
C VAL A 182 -8.08 -14.30 -3.30
N ARG A 183 -9.36 -14.26 -2.94
CA ARG A 183 -10.46 -13.81 -3.80
C ARG A 183 -11.32 -12.79 -3.07
N TYR A 184 -11.84 -11.83 -3.83
CA TYR A 184 -12.74 -10.80 -3.34
C TYR A 184 -14.08 -10.92 -4.05
N MET A 185 -15.18 -10.74 -3.32
CA MET A 185 -16.53 -10.66 -3.87
C MET A 185 -17.20 -9.37 -3.40
N SER A 186 -17.75 -8.61 -4.35
CA SER A 186 -18.59 -7.45 -4.04
C SER A 186 -19.91 -7.87 -3.39
N LYS A 187 -20.35 -7.14 -2.36
CA LYS A 187 -21.72 -7.26 -1.81
C LYS A 187 -22.72 -6.34 -2.52
N THR A 188 -22.22 -5.31 -3.19
CA THR A 188 -22.99 -4.34 -3.98
C THR A 188 -23.28 -4.84 -5.37
#